data_AF-A0A949GK37-F1
#
_entry.id   AF-A0A949GK37-F1
#
_cell.length_a   1.000
_cell.length_b   1.000
_cell.length_c   1.000
_cell.angle_alpha   90.00
_cell.angle_beta   90.00
_cell.angle_gamma   90.00
#
_symmetry.space_group_name_H-M   'P 1'
#
loop_
_entity.id
_entity.type
_entity.pdbx_description
1 polymer ?
#
loop_
_entity_poly.entity_id
_entity_poly.type
_entity_poly.pdbx_seq_one_letter_code
_entity_poly.pdbx_strand_id
1 'polypeptide(L)'
;MKRLVIAAAAIISISALVAPTWANENLASLARSTARGPLAAESVYFVMTDRFENGDKSNDGGGLTGGRLGGGDDPTDIAYYHGGDFKGLTARLDYIAKLGFTSIWITPPVVNQFVQQGSAAYHGYWGTDFTTIDPHYGTEADFKDFVSRSHQLGMKVIVDIVVNHTADVIKYTLGSTTYREPGDFPYKTCAGKVFEPAKYAGLPTFPKLCIDKSFAYVPRTSTYDKNIKKPSFLNNLTNYHNRGDSIWSGTSVTEGDFVGLDDVFTEKPEVVKGMTDLWSSWITKFDIDGYRVDTAKHVNPEFWKAFLPKVLATAKAAGKKNFPIFGEVADSDIPFLASFVTEQKFPSVLDFPFQAKVSRFAKAGGGAADLVTLFNADDLYTT
;
A
#
# COMPACT_ATOMS: atom_id res chain seq x y z
N MET A 1 12.64 -4.93 103.24
CA MET A 1 11.92 -3.69 102.86
C MET A 1 10.71 -4.05 102.03
N LYS A 2 9.57 -3.44 102.36
CA LYS A 2 8.21 -3.75 101.88
C LYS A 2 7.84 -2.88 100.68
N ARG A 3 6.98 -3.43 99.78
CA ARG A 3 6.12 -2.76 98.77
C ARG A 3 6.89 -2.18 97.57
N LEU A 4 6.39 -2.17 96.33
CA LEU A 4 5.03 -2.07 95.80
C LEU A 4 4.85 -2.98 94.56
N VAL A 5 3.67 -3.59 94.44
CA VAL A 5 3.09 -4.05 93.18
C VAL A 5 2.39 -2.85 92.55
N ILE A 6 2.74 -2.48 91.31
CA ILE A 6 1.94 -1.56 90.49
C ILE A 6 1.54 -2.34 89.23
N ALA A 7 0.25 -2.66 89.15
CA ALA A 7 -0.38 -3.18 87.95
C ALA A 7 -0.54 -2.03 86.95
N ALA A 8 0.11 -2.13 85.79
CA ALA A 8 -0.16 -1.27 84.65
C ALA A 8 -1.19 -1.96 83.75
N ALA A 9 -2.38 -1.37 83.66
CA ALA A 9 -3.43 -1.80 82.75
C ALA A 9 -3.00 -1.55 81.30
N ALA A 10 -2.95 -2.60 80.49
CA ALA A 10 -2.71 -2.51 79.05
C ALA A 10 -3.97 -1.97 78.36
N ILE A 11 -3.90 -0.75 77.85
CA ILE A 11 -4.90 -0.21 76.93
C ILE A 11 -4.60 -0.82 75.55
N ILE A 12 -5.42 -1.79 75.14
CA ILE A 12 -5.40 -2.31 73.77
C ILE A 12 -6.19 -1.32 72.90
N SER A 13 -5.47 -0.44 72.22
CA SER A 13 -6.04 0.39 71.14
C SER A 13 -6.32 -0.51 69.93
N ILE A 14 -7.58 -0.83 69.68
CA ILE A 14 -8.01 -1.49 68.44
C ILE A 14 -7.95 -0.44 67.33
N SER A 15 -6.82 -0.37 66.63
CA SER A 15 -6.73 0.31 65.34
C SER A 15 -7.48 -0.52 64.32
N ALA A 16 -8.69 -0.10 63.95
CA ALA A 16 -9.38 -0.68 62.81
C ALA A 16 -8.54 -0.43 61.55
N LEU A 17 -7.94 -1.50 61.00
CA LEU A 17 -7.39 -1.47 59.64
C LEU A 17 -8.57 -1.22 58.69
N VAL A 18 -8.72 0.02 58.25
CA VAL A 18 -9.51 0.33 57.06
C VAL A 18 -8.65 -0.17 55.90
N ALA A 19 -8.90 -1.40 55.44
CA ALA A 19 -8.38 -1.87 54.18
C ALA A 19 -8.84 -0.87 53.10
N PRO A 20 -7.96 -0.37 52.22
CA PRO A 20 -8.41 0.44 51.11
C PRO A 20 -9.40 -0.40 50.31
N THR A 21 -10.66 0.01 50.31
CA THR A 21 -11.62 -0.45 49.32
C THR A 21 -11.11 0.11 48.01
N TRP A 22 -10.29 -0.66 47.30
CA TRP A 22 -10.20 -0.53 45.87
C TRP A 22 -11.65 -0.59 45.42
N ALA A 23 -12.21 0.52 44.96
CA ALA A 23 -13.42 0.46 44.18
C ALA A 23 -13.15 -0.64 43.16
N ASN A 24 -13.97 -1.69 43.15
CA ASN A 24 -13.95 -2.64 42.05
C ASN A 24 -14.26 -1.79 40.82
N GLU A 25 -13.22 -1.28 40.17
CA GLU A 25 -13.34 -0.72 38.84
C GLU A 25 -14.07 -1.80 38.07
N ASN A 26 -15.25 -1.46 37.57
CA ASN A 26 -16.03 -2.41 36.83
C ASN A 26 -15.26 -2.66 35.54
N LEU A 27 -14.34 -3.62 35.55
CA LEU A 27 -13.48 -3.95 34.42
C LEU A 27 -14.34 -4.32 33.20
N ALA A 28 -15.55 -4.84 33.43
CA ALA A 28 -16.52 -5.09 32.36
C ALA A 28 -17.07 -3.79 31.73
N SER A 29 -17.08 -2.67 32.46
CA SER A 29 -17.42 -1.34 31.90
C SER A 29 -16.28 -0.71 31.09
N LEU A 30 -15.04 -1.18 31.28
CA LEU A 30 -13.88 -0.78 30.48
C LEU A 30 -13.72 -1.66 29.22
N ALA A 31 -14.34 -2.85 29.21
CA ALA A 31 -14.31 -3.74 28.07
C ALA A 31 -15.03 -3.11 26.87
N ARG A 32 -14.30 -2.91 25.77
CA ARG A 32 -14.86 -2.51 24.47
C ARG A 32 -14.99 -3.73 23.57
N SER A 33 -15.96 -3.71 22.66
CA SER A 33 -16.03 -4.72 21.60
C SER A 33 -14.76 -4.69 20.77
N THR A 34 -14.21 -5.85 20.41
CA THR A 34 -13.08 -5.96 19.49
C THR A 34 -13.39 -5.22 18.20
N ALA A 35 -12.50 -4.31 17.78
CA ALA A 35 -12.62 -3.67 16.48
C ALA A 35 -12.54 -4.74 15.39
N ARG A 36 -13.54 -4.80 14.51
CA ARG A 36 -13.58 -5.72 13.37
C ARG A 36 -13.59 -4.92 12.08
N GLY A 37 -12.53 -5.07 11.30
CA GLY A 37 -12.44 -4.47 9.97
C GLY A 37 -13.17 -5.28 8.88
N PRO A 38 -13.23 -4.74 7.65
CA PRO A 38 -13.87 -5.42 6.50
C PRO A 38 -13.32 -6.81 6.16
N LEU A 39 -12.09 -7.14 6.60
CA LEU A 39 -11.43 -8.44 6.44
C LEU A 39 -11.60 -9.39 7.63
N ALA A 40 -12.26 -8.99 8.73
CA ALA A 40 -12.26 -9.78 9.97
C ALA A 40 -12.95 -11.16 9.86
N ALA A 41 -13.74 -11.39 8.82
CA ALA A 41 -14.37 -12.67 8.51
C ALA A 41 -13.79 -13.32 7.24
N GLU A 42 -12.72 -12.75 6.70
CA GLU A 42 -12.11 -13.17 5.43
C GLU A 42 -10.79 -13.89 5.66
N SER A 43 -10.45 -14.79 4.74
CA SER A 43 -9.10 -15.35 4.60
C SER A 43 -8.62 -15.10 3.17
N VAL A 44 -7.45 -14.49 3.04
CA VAL A 44 -6.92 -14.00 1.76
C VAL A 44 -5.85 -14.94 1.24
N TYR A 45 -5.98 -15.40 -0.01
CA TYR A 45 -4.95 -16.09 -0.76
C TYR A 45 -4.25 -15.11 -1.69
N PHE A 46 -2.99 -14.77 -1.41
CA PHE A 46 -2.21 -13.89 -2.28
C PHE A 46 -1.57 -14.67 -3.43
N VAL A 47 -1.68 -14.13 -4.65
CA VAL A 47 -1.12 -14.72 -5.86
C VAL A 47 -0.37 -13.67 -6.68
N MET A 48 0.85 -14.01 -7.08
CA MET A 48 1.51 -13.33 -8.20
C MET A 48 1.01 -13.96 -9.49
N THR A 49 0.20 -13.20 -10.25
CA THR A 49 -0.56 -13.70 -11.41
C THR A 49 0.31 -14.50 -12.37
N ASP A 50 1.46 -13.94 -12.76
CA ASP A 50 2.41 -14.55 -13.70
C ASP A 50 2.97 -15.92 -13.26
N ARG A 51 2.98 -16.22 -11.96
CA ARG A 51 3.63 -17.44 -11.42
C ARG A 51 2.67 -18.52 -10.98
N PHE A 52 1.39 -18.38 -11.30
CA PHE A 52 0.39 -19.30 -10.78
C PHE A 52 0.01 -20.40 -11.78
N GLU A 53 -0.64 -20.04 -12.88
CA GLU A 53 -1.08 -20.98 -13.90
C GLU A 53 -1.15 -20.27 -15.26
N ASN A 54 -0.47 -20.82 -16.26
CA ASN A 54 -0.54 -20.36 -17.64
C ASN A 54 -1.72 -21.07 -18.35
N GLY A 55 -2.81 -20.33 -18.50
CA GLY A 55 -4.05 -20.82 -19.12
C GLY A 55 -4.14 -20.53 -20.61
N ASP A 56 -3.36 -19.58 -21.14
CA ASP A 56 -3.38 -19.15 -22.53
C ASP A 56 -2.03 -18.66 -23.04
N LYS A 57 -1.20 -19.62 -23.47
CA LYS A 57 0.12 -19.36 -24.08
C LYS A 57 0.13 -18.39 -25.27
N SER A 58 -1.01 -18.06 -25.87
CA SER A 58 -1.05 -17.10 -26.97
C SER A 58 -0.82 -15.66 -26.51
N ASN A 59 -0.95 -15.38 -25.21
CA ASN A 59 -0.73 -14.06 -24.63
C ASN A 59 0.66 -13.91 -23.95
N ASP A 60 1.48 -14.96 -23.91
CA ASP A 60 2.77 -14.99 -23.20
C ASP A 60 3.67 -13.81 -23.57
N GLY A 61 3.67 -13.37 -24.84
CA GLY A 61 4.50 -12.23 -25.30
C GLY A 61 3.84 -10.85 -25.22
N GLY A 62 2.66 -10.72 -24.58
CA GLY A 62 1.97 -9.43 -24.44
C GLY A 62 1.55 -8.81 -25.77
N GLY A 63 1.32 -9.63 -26.80
CA GLY A 63 1.03 -9.19 -28.17
C GLY A 63 2.26 -8.79 -28.99
N LEU A 64 3.48 -8.95 -28.43
CA LEU A 64 4.74 -8.73 -29.13
C LEU A 64 5.43 -10.06 -29.45
N THR A 65 6.28 -10.04 -30.49
CA THR A 65 7.22 -11.12 -30.78
C THR A 65 8.61 -10.74 -30.27
N GLY A 66 9.49 -11.73 -30.11
CA GLY A 66 10.89 -11.50 -29.71
C GLY A 66 11.27 -12.02 -28.33
N GLY A 67 10.39 -12.78 -27.67
CA GLY A 67 10.68 -13.43 -26.39
C GLY A 67 11.10 -12.43 -25.32
N ARG A 68 12.15 -12.80 -24.58
CA ARG A 68 12.89 -11.99 -23.61
C ARG A 68 13.11 -10.51 -23.97
N LEU A 69 13.39 -10.18 -25.22
CA LEU A 69 13.68 -8.80 -25.66
C LEU A 69 12.47 -8.09 -26.27
N GLY A 70 11.39 -8.83 -26.57
CA GLY A 70 10.15 -8.31 -27.11
C GLY A 70 9.09 -8.13 -26.03
N GLY A 71 8.33 -9.19 -25.76
CA GLY A 71 7.32 -9.23 -24.70
C GLY A 71 7.89 -9.41 -23.30
N GLY A 72 9.13 -9.91 -23.19
CA GLY A 72 9.72 -10.23 -21.89
C GLY A 72 9.33 -11.62 -21.37
N ASP A 73 8.84 -12.50 -22.24
CA ASP A 73 8.57 -13.90 -21.94
C ASP A 73 9.84 -14.74 -21.96
N ASP A 74 10.11 -15.41 -20.84
CA ASP A 74 11.10 -16.46 -20.70
C ASP A 74 10.83 -17.28 -19.43
N PRO A 75 10.09 -18.41 -19.53
CA PRO A 75 9.72 -19.21 -18.37
C PRO A 75 10.91 -19.92 -17.70
N THR A 76 12.11 -19.85 -18.27
CA THR A 76 13.32 -20.44 -17.69
C THR A 76 14.09 -19.50 -16.78
N ASP A 77 13.73 -18.21 -16.76
CA ASP A 77 14.42 -17.18 -16.01
C ASP A 77 13.45 -16.43 -15.08
N ILE A 78 13.78 -16.42 -13.79
CA ILE A 78 12.93 -15.82 -12.75
C ILE A 78 12.75 -14.31 -12.90
N ALA A 79 13.58 -13.64 -13.72
CA ALA A 79 13.50 -12.22 -14.00
C ALA A 79 12.53 -11.85 -15.14
N TYR A 80 11.83 -12.83 -15.73
CA TYR A 80 10.98 -12.67 -16.91
C TYR A 80 9.56 -13.25 -16.69
N TYR A 81 8.65 -12.99 -17.63
CA TYR A 81 7.29 -13.54 -17.60
C TYR A 81 7.31 -15.05 -17.80
N HIS A 82 6.54 -15.77 -16.97
CA HIS A 82 6.35 -17.22 -17.01
C HIS A 82 4.97 -17.60 -17.60
N GLY A 83 4.12 -16.60 -17.85
CA GLY A 83 2.88 -16.71 -18.62
C GLY A 83 1.64 -17.02 -17.77
N GLY A 84 1.71 -16.87 -16.44
CA GLY A 84 0.52 -16.99 -15.61
C GLY A 84 -0.49 -15.87 -15.90
N ASP A 85 -1.77 -16.23 -16.03
CA ASP A 85 -2.80 -15.34 -16.59
C ASP A 85 -4.18 -15.52 -15.94
N PHE A 86 -5.17 -14.71 -16.35
CA PHE A 86 -6.52 -14.77 -15.78
C PHE A 86 -7.32 -16.00 -16.17
N LYS A 87 -7.06 -16.64 -17.31
CA LYS A 87 -7.71 -17.91 -17.66
C LYS A 87 -7.19 -19.03 -16.76
N GLY A 88 -5.88 -19.07 -16.52
CA GLY A 88 -5.24 -19.99 -15.59
C GLY A 88 -5.73 -19.80 -14.16
N LEU A 89 -5.76 -18.55 -13.66
CA LEU A 89 -6.33 -18.23 -12.35
C LEU A 89 -7.79 -18.68 -12.24
N THR A 90 -8.62 -18.38 -13.25
CA THR A 90 -10.03 -18.77 -13.28
C THR A 90 -10.20 -20.29 -13.20
N ALA A 91 -9.38 -21.05 -13.92
CA ALA A 91 -9.39 -22.52 -13.91
C ALA A 91 -8.99 -23.12 -12.55
N ARG A 92 -8.29 -22.36 -11.70
CA ARG A 92 -7.79 -22.78 -10.38
C ARG A 92 -8.57 -22.21 -9.21
N LEU A 93 -9.59 -21.38 -9.43
CA LEU A 93 -10.41 -20.82 -8.33
C LEU A 93 -11.05 -21.91 -7.46
N ASP A 94 -11.50 -23.02 -8.04
CA ASP A 94 -12.05 -24.14 -7.26
C ASP A 94 -11.01 -24.78 -6.32
N TYR A 95 -9.73 -24.78 -6.68
CA TYR A 95 -8.65 -25.22 -5.79
C TYR A 95 -8.50 -24.28 -4.60
N ILE A 96 -8.47 -22.97 -4.85
CA ILE A 96 -8.32 -21.96 -3.79
C ILE A 96 -9.53 -21.97 -2.85
N ALA A 97 -10.75 -22.05 -3.38
CA ALA A 97 -11.97 -22.15 -2.58
C ALA A 97 -11.98 -23.42 -1.71
N LYS A 98 -11.53 -24.57 -2.23
CA LYS A 98 -11.44 -25.83 -1.47
C LYS A 98 -10.43 -25.78 -0.31
N LEU A 99 -9.41 -24.93 -0.39
CA LEU A 99 -8.50 -24.67 0.73
C LEU A 99 -9.17 -23.87 1.86
N GLY A 100 -10.36 -23.31 1.62
CA GLY A 100 -11.14 -22.53 2.58
C GLY A 100 -10.92 -21.01 2.50
N PHE A 101 -10.19 -20.52 1.49
CA PHE A 101 -10.01 -19.09 1.29
C PHE A 101 -11.28 -18.42 0.77
N THR A 102 -11.61 -17.26 1.32
CA THR A 102 -12.81 -16.47 0.96
C THR A 102 -12.47 -15.22 0.15
N SER A 103 -11.19 -14.97 -0.09
CA SER A 103 -10.70 -13.83 -0.85
C SER A 103 -9.42 -14.21 -1.60
N ILE A 104 -9.23 -13.65 -2.78
CA ILE A 104 -7.98 -13.71 -3.53
C ILE A 104 -7.41 -12.30 -3.69
N TRP A 105 -6.12 -12.12 -3.44
CA TRP A 105 -5.39 -10.89 -3.72
C TRP A 105 -4.41 -11.15 -4.86
N ILE A 106 -4.49 -10.36 -5.93
CA ILE A 106 -3.60 -10.46 -7.09
C ILE A 106 -2.68 -9.24 -7.19
N THR A 107 -1.48 -9.44 -7.75
CA THR A 107 -0.56 -8.36 -8.16
C THR A 107 -1.20 -7.39 -9.15
N PRO A 108 -0.63 -6.18 -9.37
CA PRO A 108 -1.30 -5.17 -10.18
C PRO A 108 -1.49 -5.66 -11.62
N PRO A 109 -2.72 -5.62 -12.16
CA PRO A 109 -3.02 -6.20 -13.47
C PRO A 109 -2.95 -5.18 -14.61
N VAL A 110 -2.43 -3.99 -14.35
CA VAL A 110 -2.34 -2.87 -15.30
C VAL A 110 -1.24 -3.09 -16.33
N VAL A 111 -1.32 -2.45 -17.50
CA VAL A 111 -0.28 -2.55 -18.53
C VAL A 111 1.04 -1.97 -18.01
N ASN A 112 2.12 -2.72 -18.21
CA ASN A 112 3.45 -2.33 -17.77
C ASN A 112 4.38 -1.89 -18.90
N GLN A 113 5.50 -1.28 -18.52
CA GLN A 113 6.72 -1.28 -19.32
C GLN A 113 7.30 -2.70 -19.29
N PHE A 114 7.08 -3.48 -20.35
CA PHE A 114 7.33 -4.93 -20.32
C PHE A 114 8.74 -5.32 -19.95
N VAL A 115 9.75 -4.60 -20.43
CA VAL A 115 11.17 -4.88 -20.15
C VAL A 115 11.87 -3.58 -19.78
N GLN A 116 12.57 -3.59 -18.64
CA GLN A 116 13.50 -2.53 -18.24
C GLN A 116 14.62 -3.10 -17.36
N GLN A 117 15.77 -2.44 -17.38
CA GLN A 117 16.91 -2.74 -16.48
C GLN A 117 17.33 -4.22 -16.44
N GLY A 118 17.17 -4.97 -17.55
CA GLY A 118 17.58 -6.37 -17.66
C GLY A 118 16.60 -7.38 -17.04
N SER A 119 15.34 -7.00 -16.82
CA SER A 119 14.26 -7.85 -16.32
C SER A 119 12.92 -7.43 -16.96
N ALA A 120 11.87 -8.25 -16.79
CA ALA A 120 10.52 -7.96 -17.24
C ALA A 120 9.55 -7.63 -16.11
N ALA A 121 8.44 -6.95 -16.43
CA ALA A 121 7.43 -6.48 -15.48
C ALA A 121 6.44 -7.55 -15.00
N TYR A 122 6.87 -8.82 -14.91
CA TYR A 122 6.02 -9.96 -14.51
C TYR A 122 5.33 -9.79 -13.15
N HIS A 123 5.84 -8.89 -12.32
CA HIS A 123 5.31 -8.56 -11.00
C HIS A 123 4.22 -7.48 -11.04
N GLY A 124 4.07 -6.71 -12.13
CA GLY A 124 2.99 -5.74 -12.34
C GLY A 124 3.21 -4.31 -11.82
N TYR A 125 4.42 -3.96 -11.36
CA TYR A 125 4.69 -2.69 -10.66
C TYR A 125 5.35 -1.61 -11.54
N TRP A 126 5.46 -1.83 -12.85
CA TRP A 126 6.05 -0.87 -13.79
C TRP A 126 4.96 -0.30 -14.69
N GLY A 127 3.90 0.23 -14.08
CA GLY A 127 2.70 0.66 -14.80
C GLY A 127 2.97 1.77 -15.82
N THR A 128 2.44 1.57 -17.03
CA THR A 128 2.36 2.58 -18.09
C THR A 128 0.91 2.90 -18.41
N ASP A 129 0.03 1.91 -18.58
CA ASP A 129 -1.41 2.15 -18.76
C ASP A 129 -2.22 1.52 -17.61
N PHE A 130 -2.60 2.37 -16.66
CA PHE A 130 -3.39 1.99 -15.49
C PHE A 130 -4.89 1.83 -15.79
N THR A 131 -5.34 2.13 -17.01
CA THR A 131 -6.77 2.16 -17.35
C THR A 131 -7.30 0.84 -17.89
N THR A 132 -6.40 -0.10 -18.21
CA THR A 132 -6.73 -1.37 -18.83
C THR A 132 -5.85 -2.50 -18.27
N ILE A 133 -6.14 -3.73 -18.71
CA ILE A 133 -5.45 -4.95 -18.33
C ILE A 133 -4.18 -5.15 -19.17
N ASP A 134 -3.09 -5.58 -18.53
CA ASP A 134 -1.86 -5.99 -19.19
C ASP A 134 -2.14 -7.16 -20.15
N PRO A 135 -1.76 -7.06 -21.44
CA PRO A 135 -2.03 -8.11 -22.40
C PRO A 135 -1.38 -9.46 -22.04
N HIS A 136 -0.33 -9.50 -21.22
CA HIS A 136 0.25 -10.75 -20.71
C HIS A 136 -0.73 -11.53 -19.82
N TYR A 137 -1.63 -10.84 -19.12
CA TYR A 137 -2.59 -11.49 -18.22
C TYR A 137 -3.92 -11.81 -18.90
N GLY A 138 -4.16 -11.30 -20.11
CA GLY A 138 -5.36 -11.54 -20.91
C GLY A 138 -6.12 -10.24 -21.23
N THR A 139 -7.38 -10.39 -21.60
CA THR A 139 -8.26 -9.28 -21.95
C THR A 139 -9.05 -8.77 -20.75
N GLU A 140 -9.69 -7.59 -20.89
CA GLU A 140 -10.67 -7.13 -19.90
C GLU A 140 -11.84 -8.12 -19.70
N ALA A 141 -12.20 -8.89 -20.74
CA ALA A 141 -13.22 -9.91 -20.64
C ALA A 141 -12.73 -11.08 -19.76
N ASP A 142 -11.50 -11.55 -19.95
CA ASP A 142 -10.91 -12.61 -19.11
C ASP A 142 -10.83 -12.17 -17.65
N PHE A 143 -10.48 -10.91 -17.38
CA PHE A 143 -10.47 -10.39 -16.01
C PHE A 143 -11.88 -10.32 -15.40
N LYS A 144 -12.89 -9.90 -16.16
CA LYS A 144 -14.28 -9.89 -15.70
C LYS A 144 -14.83 -11.30 -15.46
N ASP A 145 -14.43 -12.26 -16.28
CA ASP A 145 -14.77 -13.67 -16.10
C ASP A 145 -14.15 -14.23 -14.83
N PHE A 146 -12.88 -13.90 -14.55
CA PHE A 146 -12.19 -14.22 -13.30
C PHE A 146 -12.91 -13.65 -12.07
N VAL A 147 -13.29 -12.36 -12.10
CA VAL A 147 -14.04 -11.72 -11.01
C VAL A 147 -15.41 -12.38 -10.83
N SER A 148 -16.16 -12.56 -11.93
CA SER A 148 -17.49 -13.19 -11.91
C SER A 148 -17.45 -14.62 -11.37
N ARG A 149 -16.45 -15.42 -11.78
CA ARG A 149 -16.26 -16.79 -11.28
C ARG A 149 -15.89 -16.81 -9.80
N SER A 150 -15.06 -15.86 -9.34
CA SER A 150 -14.73 -15.70 -7.92
C SER A 150 -16.00 -15.45 -7.10
N HIS A 151 -16.86 -14.52 -7.55
CA HIS A 151 -18.13 -14.23 -6.87
C HIS A 151 -19.08 -15.42 -6.84
N GLN A 152 -19.16 -16.23 -7.90
CA GLN A 152 -19.96 -17.46 -7.91
C GLN A 152 -19.52 -18.49 -6.86
N LEU A 153 -18.23 -18.45 -6.47
CA LEU A 153 -17.66 -19.27 -5.40
C LEU A 153 -17.74 -18.59 -4.03
N GLY A 154 -18.37 -17.41 -3.93
CA GLY A 154 -18.44 -16.62 -2.71
C GLY A 154 -17.12 -15.96 -2.33
N MET A 155 -16.16 -15.87 -3.24
CA MET A 155 -14.85 -15.26 -3.02
C MET A 155 -14.82 -13.80 -3.46
N LYS A 156 -14.06 -12.98 -2.72
CA LYS A 156 -13.76 -11.57 -3.07
C LYS A 156 -12.48 -11.46 -3.90
N VAL A 157 -12.41 -10.48 -4.80
CA VAL A 157 -11.20 -10.14 -5.55
C VAL A 157 -10.60 -8.82 -5.04
N ILE A 158 -9.40 -8.90 -4.48
CA ILE A 158 -8.59 -7.76 -4.03
C ILE A 158 -7.51 -7.51 -5.08
N VAL A 159 -7.42 -6.27 -5.55
CA VAL A 159 -6.43 -5.88 -6.55
C VAL A 159 -5.32 -5.06 -5.88
N ASP A 160 -4.07 -5.37 -6.20
CA ASP A 160 -2.96 -4.51 -5.86
C ASP A 160 -2.98 -3.24 -6.72
N ILE A 161 -2.84 -2.07 -6.10
CA ILE A 161 -2.85 -0.79 -6.77
C ILE A 161 -1.59 0.00 -6.46
N VAL A 162 -1.09 0.69 -7.48
CA VAL A 162 0.08 1.57 -7.37
C VAL A 162 -0.37 3.01 -7.56
N VAL A 163 -0.07 3.84 -6.59
CA VAL A 163 -0.28 5.31 -6.68
C VAL A 163 1.01 6.09 -6.54
N ASN A 164 2.07 5.46 -6.02
CA ASN A 164 3.35 6.10 -5.75
C ASN A 164 4.12 6.42 -7.03
N HIS A 165 4.20 5.47 -7.96
CA HIS A 165 5.12 5.55 -9.08
C HIS A 165 4.52 5.02 -10.38
N THR A 166 5.23 5.28 -11.48
CA THR A 166 5.03 4.61 -12.77
C THR A 166 6.30 3.87 -13.18
N ALA A 167 6.34 3.22 -14.35
CA ALA A 167 7.59 2.70 -14.92
C ALA A 167 8.70 3.76 -14.99
N ASP A 168 9.96 3.31 -15.08
CA ASP A 168 11.16 4.15 -15.21
C ASP A 168 11.31 4.71 -16.64
N VAL A 169 10.48 5.71 -16.95
CA VAL A 169 10.35 6.32 -18.29
C VAL A 169 10.98 7.72 -18.33
N ILE A 170 10.97 8.44 -17.21
CA ILE A 170 11.51 9.80 -17.13
C ILE A 170 13.01 9.73 -16.90
N LYS A 171 13.76 10.47 -17.72
CA LYS A 171 15.22 10.58 -17.60
C LYS A 171 15.60 12.02 -17.31
N TYR A 172 16.77 12.20 -16.70
CA TYR A 172 17.32 13.51 -16.38
C TYR A 172 18.43 13.91 -17.35
N THR A 173 18.50 15.20 -17.71
CA THR A 173 19.51 15.71 -18.66
C THR A 173 20.95 15.53 -18.16
N LEU A 174 21.16 15.52 -16.84
CA LEU A 174 22.48 15.34 -16.23
C LEU A 174 22.95 13.88 -16.15
N GLY A 175 22.10 12.91 -16.51
CA GLY A 175 22.43 11.48 -16.49
C GLY A 175 22.69 10.88 -15.09
N SER A 176 22.49 11.65 -14.02
CA SER A 176 22.57 11.20 -12.64
C SER A 176 21.16 11.07 -12.06
N THR A 177 20.94 10.04 -11.26
CA THR A 177 19.71 9.80 -10.50
C THR A 177 19.95 9.96 -8.99
N THR A 178 21.08 10.53 -8.56
CA THR A 178 21.33 10.73 -7.13
C THR A 178 20.28 11.68 -6.54
N TYR A 179 19.71 11.31 -5.38
CA TYR A 179 18.78 12.16 -4.66
C TYR A 179 19.34 13.56 -4.45
N ARG A 180 18.51 14.57 -4.70
CA ARG A 180 18.83 15.96 -4.43
C ARG A 180 17.92 16.47 -3.32
N GLU A 181 18.51 16.85 -2.19
CA GLU A 181 17.75 17.36 -1.04
C GLU A 181 17.08 18.72 -1.34
N PRO A 182 15.86 18.98 -0.83
CA PRO A 182 15.18 20.27 -1.00
C PRO A 182 15.96 21.48 -0.47
N GLY A 183 16.82 21.28 0.53
CA GLY A 183 17.66 22.35 1.08
C GLY A 183 18.65 22.94 0.07
N ASP A 184 19.27 22.08 -0.74
CA ASP A 184 20.25 22.48 -1.77
C ASP A 184 19.58 22.77 -3.12
N PHE A 185 18.50 22.04 -3.42
CA PHE A 185 17.78 22.12 -4.69
C PHE A 185 16.28 22.38 -4.46
N PRO A 186 15.89 23.58 -4.01
CA PRO A 186 14.51 23.85 -3.64
C PRO A 186 13.56 23.83 -4.84
N TYR A 187 12.31 23.41 -4.59
CA TYR A 187 11.24 23.58 -5.57
C TYR A 187 10.97 25.05 -5.84
N LYS A 188 10.70 25.38 -7.10
CA LYS A 188 10.40 26.75 -7.52
C LYS A 188 9.12 26.77 -8.35
N THR A 189 8.36 27.85 -8.23
CA THR A 189 7.29 28.12 -9.20
C THR A 189 7.90 28.41 -10.56
N CYS A 190 7.08 28.42 -11.62
CA CYS A 190 7.52 28.83 -12.95
C CYS A 190 8.08 30.27 -12.98
N ALA A 191 7.66 31.11 -12.03
CA ALA A 191 8.17 32.47 -11.83
C ALA A 191 9.49 32.51 -11.01
N GLY A 192 10.03 31.36 -10.60
CA GLY A 192 11.29 31.26 -9.86
C GLY A 192 11.17 31.42 -8.35
N LYS A 193 9.96 31.55 -7.80
CA LYS A 193 9.75 31.69 -6.34
C LYS A 193 9.89 30.33 -5.66
N VAL A 194 10.72 30.22 -4.64
CA VAL A 194 10.87 29.02 -3.82
C VAL A 194 9.59 28.72 -3.04
N PHE A 195 9.21 27.45 -2.95
CA PHE A 195 8.11 26.99 -2.12
C PHE A 195 8.35 25.55 -1.63
N GLU A 196 7.62 25.13 -0.59
CA GLU A 196 7.65 23.77 -0.05
C GLU A 196 6.35 23.04 -0.45
N PRO A 197 6.40 21.92 -1.18
CA PRO A 197 5.20 21.20 -1.63
C PRO A 197 4.28 20.76 -0.50
N ALA A 198 4.83 20.32 0.64
CA ALA A 198 4.07 19.91 1.81
C ALA A 198 3.11 20.99 2.34
N LYS A 199 3.42 22.29 2.16
CA LYS A 199 2.52 23.41 2.54
C LYS A 199 1.29 23.54 1.64
N TYR A 200 1.29 22.87 0.48
CA TYR A 200 0.19 22.88 -0.49
C TYR A 200 -0.51 21.53 -0.61
N ALA A 201 0.04 20.47 -0.03
CA ALA A 201 -0.58 19.16 0.03
C ALA A 201 -1.98 19.26 0.66
N GLY A 202 -2.99 18.68 -0.01
CA GLY A 202 -4.39 18.73 0.43
C GLY A 202 -5.11 20.07 0.17
N LEU A 203 -4.45 21.10 -0.34
CA LEU A 203 -5.10 22.35 -0.74
C LEU A 203 -5.70 22.23 -2.16
N PRO A 204 -6.73 23.03 -2.51
CA PRO A 204 -7.34 22.97 -3.84
C PRO A 204 -6.47 23.59 -4.95
N THR A 205 -5.41 24.34 -4.59
CA THR A 205 -4.53 25.02 -5.53
C THR A 205 -3.07 24.67 -5.24
N PHE A 206 -2.27 24.62 -6.31
CA PHE A 206 -0.85 24.32 -6.26
C PHE A 206 -0.08 25.31 -7.13
N PRO A 207 1.15 25.72 -6.75
CA PRO A 207 1.91 26.64 -7.57
C PRO A 207 2.18 26.11 -8.98
N LYS A 208 2.08 26.98 -10.00
CA LYS A 208 2.38 26.59 -11.38
C LYS A 208 3.85 26.20 -11.52
N LEU A 209 4.11 25.01 -12.07
CA LEU A 209 5.45 24.47 -12.31
C LEU A 209 5.87 24.56 -13.77
N CYS A 210 7.17 24.65 -14.02
CA CYS A 210 7.80 24.62 -15.34
C CYS A 210 9.03 23.71 -15.31
N ILE A 211 9.14 22.83 -16.31
CA ILE A 211 10.12 21.74 -16.38
C ILE A 211 11.58 22.19 -16.26
N ASP A 212 11.89 23.36 -16.82
CA ASP A 212 13.23 23.94 -16.86
C ASP A 212 13.61 24.73 -15.60
N LYS A 213 12.67 24.95 -14.66
CA LYS A 213 12.85 25.89 -13.53
C LYS A 213 12.47 25.34 -12.17
N SER A 214 11.50 24.43 -12.12
CA SER A 214 10.79 24.09 -10.89
C SER A 214 11.43 22.98 -10.08
N PHE A 215 12.32 22.20 -10.67
CA PHE A 215 12.76 20.91 -10.15
C PHE A 215 14.27 20.85 -9.96
N ALA A 216 14.72 19.84 -9.19
CA ALA A 216 16.13 19.60 -8.95
C ALA A 216 16.85 19.06 -10.19
N TYR A 217 16.15 18.29 -11.01
CA TYR A 217 16.57 17.89 -12.35
C TYR A 217 15.64 18.48 -13.42
N VAL A 218 16.14 18.60 -14.66
CA VAL A 218 15.27 18.87 -15.82
C VAL A 218 14.84 17.51 -16.40
N PRO A 219 13.59 17.08 -16.19
CA PRO A 219 13.10 15.81 -16.71
C PRO A 219 12.83 15.88 -18.21
N ARG A 220 13.00 14.71 -18.85
CA ARG A 220 12.70 14.48 -20.27
C ARG A 220 12.22 13.04 -20.46
N THR A 221 11.51 12.80 -21.55
CA THR A 221 11.18 11.45 -22.03
C THR A 221 11.73 11.30 -23.45
N SER A 222 11.81 10.06 -23.94
CA SER A 222 12.06 9.83 -25.35
C SER A 222 10.87 10.34 -26.20
N THR A 223 11.08 10.44 -27.51
CA THR A 223 9.99 10.74 -28.45
C THR A 223 8.95 9.62 -28.51
N TYR A 224 9.35 8.37 -28.23
CA TYR A 224 8.48 7.20 -28.24
C TYR A 224 7.61 7.12 -26.99
N ASP A 225 8.17 7.54 -25.84
CA ASP A 225 7.51 7.36 -24.54
C ASP A 225 6.67 8.56 -24.11
N LYS A 226 6.70 9.67 -24.87
CA LYS A 226 6.08 10.94 -24.50
C LYS A 226 4.59 10.83 -24.12
N ASN A 227 3.87 9.86 -24.67
CA ASN A 227 2.44 9.65 -24.43
C ASN A 227 2.11 8.22 -23.98
N ILE A 228 3.12 7.45 -23.54
CA ILE A 228 2.96 6.04 -23.20
C ILE A 228 2.06 5.86 -21.98
N LYS A 229 2.01 6.84 -21.07
CA LYS A 229 1.31 6.67 -19.80
C LYS A 229 -0.19 6.96 -19.91
N LYS A 230 -1.04 6.18 -19.25
CA LYS A 230 -2.49 6.40 -19.14
C LYS A 230 -2.93 6.25 -17.68
N PRO A 231 -3.78 7.14 -17.14
CA PRO A 231 -4.42 8.27 -17.83
C PRO A 231 -3.44 9.39 -18.26
N SER A 232 -3.87 10.24 -19.19
CA SER A 232 -2.97 11.18 -19.88
C SER A 232 -2.27 12.19 -18.98
N PHE A 233 -2.82 12.51 -17.79
CA PHE A 233 -2.17 13.40 -16.82
C PHE A 233 -0.81 12.87 -16.35
N LEU A 234 -0.59 11.55 -16.41
CA LEU A 234 0.69 10.92 -16.08
C LEU A 234 1.79 11.22 -17.12
N ASN A 235 1.47 11.77 -18.29
CA ASN A 235 2.51 12.21 -19.24
C ASN A 235 2.98 13.65 -18.99
N ASN A 236 2.32 14.39 -18.10
CA ASN A 236 2.81 15.70 -17.70
C ASN A 236 3.98 15.52 -16.73
N LEU A 237 5.20 15.77 -17.20
CA LEU A 237 6.42 15.61 -16.41
C LEU A 237 6.47 16.48 -15.14
N THR A 238 5.61 17.51 -15.04
CA THR A 238 5.45 18.28 -13.80
C THR A 238 4.61 17.57 -12.72
N ASN A 239 4.07 16.38 -13.02
CA ASN A 239 3.37 15.50 -12.08
C ASN A 239 4.29 14.48 -11.41
N TYR A 240 5.61 14.72 -11.44
CA TYR A 240 6.61 13.89 -10.79
C TYR A 240 7.53 14.77 -9.94
N HIS A 241 8.11 14.20 -8.88
CA HIS A 241 8.98 14.96 -7.98
C HIS A 241 10.29 15.36 -8.64
N ASN A 242 10.81 14.52 -9.55
CA ASN A 242 12.01 14.77 -10.37
C ASN A 242 13.26 15.12 -9.52
N ARG A 243 13.50 14.34 -8.47
CA ARG A 243 14.58 14.55 -7.49
C ARG A 243 15.64 13.46 -7.48
N GLY A 244 15.47 12.38 -8.24
CA GLY A 244 16.34 11.21 -8.21
C GLY A 244 15.91 10.17 -7.17
N ASP A 245 16.67 9.08 -7.13
CA ASP A 245 16.41 7.86 -6.36
C ASP A 245 16.40 8.11 -4.86
N SER A 246 15.41 7.54 -4.16
CA SER A 246 15.32 7.64 -2.71
C SER A 246 16.58 7.12 -2.00
N ILE A 247 17.03 7.86 -1.00
CA ILE A 247 18.03 7.41 -0.01
C ILE A 247 17.37 6.83 1.24
N TRP A 248 16.09 6.49 1.18
CA TRP A 248 15.30 5.83 2.23
C TRP A 248 15.25 6.59 3.56
N SER A 249 15.44 7.91 3.53
CA SER A 249 15.45 8.73 4.74
C SER A 249 15.03 10.17 4.46
N GLY A 250 14.55 10.86 5.50
CA GLY A 250 14.11 12.25 5.38
C GLY A 250 13.03 12.44 4.31
N THR A 251 13.14 13.52 3.53
CA THR A 251 12.18 13.83 2.47
C THR A 251 12.23 12.86 1.29
N SER A 252 13.34 12.12 1.11
CA SER A 252 13.45 11.15 0.02
C SER A 252 12.46 10.00 0.14
N VAL A 253 11.94 9.72 1.33
CA VAL A 253 10.98 8.64 1.55
C VAL A 253 9.71 8.87 0.72
N THR A 254 9.30 10.13 0.51
CA THR A 254 8.06 10.49 -0.18
C THR A 254 8.24 11.41 -1.39
N GLU A 255 9.48 11.79 -1.72
CA GLU A 255 9.78 12.67 -2.87
C GLU A 255 10.88 12.11 -3.78
N GLY A 256 11.34 10.88 -3.54
CA GLY A 256 12.44 10.24 -4.25
C GLY A 256 11.97 9.03 -5.05
N ASP A 257 12.59 8.81 -6.21
CA ASP A 257 12.26 7.70 -7.11
C ASP A 257 12.44 6.36 -6.38
N PHE A 258 11.41 5.51 -6.42
CA PHE A 258 11.42 4.21 -5.73
C PHE A 258 12.24 3.22 -6.55
N VAL A 259 13.56 3.17 -6.31
CA VAL A 259 14.51 2.33 -7.07
C VAL A 259 14.46 2.65 -8.58
N GLY A 260 14.44 3.95 -8.93
CA GLY A 260 14.38 4.43 -10.31
C GLY A 260 12.97 4.52 -10.90
N LEU A 261 11.93 4.10 -10.19
CA LEU A 261 10.55 4.25 -10.65
C LEU A 261 10.09 5.70 -10.48
N ASP A 262 9.55 6.28 -11.55
CA ASP A 262 9.21 7.71 -11.62
C ASP A 262 8.21 8.08 -10.51
N ASP A 263 8.66 8.85 -9.51
CA ASP A 263 7.87 9.19 -8.31
C ASP A 263 6.81 10.25 -8.60
N VAL A 264 5.55 9.92 -8.34
CA VAL A 264 4.38 10.73 -8.68
C VAL A 264 4.19 11.84 -7.63
N PHE A 265 4.01 13.07 -8.10
CA PHE A 265 3.88 14.27 -7.28
C PHE A 265 2.51 14.38 -6.59
N THR A 266 2.31 13.56 -5.55
CA THR A 266 1.04 13.31 -4.87
C THR A 266 0.49 14.50 -4.07
N GLU A 267 1.29 15.53 -3.82
CA GLU A 267 0.85 16.81 -3.26
C GLU A 267 0.00 17.63 -4.25
N LYS A 268 0.07 17.34 -5.56
CA LYS A 268 -0.65 18.10 -6.59
C LYS A 268 -2.13 17.70 -6.67
N PRO A 269 -3.08 18.67 -6.63
CA PRO A 269 -4.51 18.38 -6.70
C PRO A 269 -4.96 17.63 -7.95
N GLU A 270 -4.31 17.90 -9.10
CA GLU A 270 -4.59 17.21 -10.35
C GLU A 270 -4.18 15.73 -10.32
N VAL A 271 -3.09 15.42 -9.62
CA VAL A 271 -2.61 14.04 -9.40
C VAL A 271 -3.54 13.31 -8.44
N VAL A 272 -3.86 13.92 -7.29
CA VAL A 272 -4.83 13.36 -6.32
C VAL A 272 -6.15 13.05 -7.01
N LYS A 273 -6.68 14.00 -7.79
CA LYS A 273 -7.93 13.81 -8.54
C LYS A 273 -7.78 12.70 -9.58
N GLY A 274 -6.73 12.73 -10.39
CA GLY A 274 -6.50 11.75 -11.46
C GLY A 274 -6.39 10.32 -10.93
N MET A 275 -5.61 10.10 -9.87
CA MET A 275 -5.47 8.79 -9.23
C MET A 275 -6.76 8.34 -8.54
N THR A 276 -7.47 9.26 -7.88
CA THR A 276 -8.76 8.94 -7.25
C THR A 276 -9.81 8.52 -8.28
N ASP A 277 -9.92 9.26 -9.39
CA ASP A 277 -10.88 8.96 -10.45
C ASP A 277 -10.54 7.62 -11.12
N LEU A 278 -9.25 7.38 -11.39
CA LEU A 278 -8.72 6.14 -11.93
C LEU A 278 -9.13 4.94 -11.07
N TRP A 279 -8.70 4.90 -9.81
CA TRP A 279 -8.96 3.75 -8.95
C TRP A 279 -10.41 3.69 -8.47
N SER A 280 -11.18 4.78 -8.50
CA SER A 280 -12.63 4.68 -8.34
C SER A 280 -13.29 3.99 -9.53
N SER A 281 -12.80 4.22 -10.76
CA SER A 281 -13.38 3.62 -11.97
C SER A 281 -13.18 2.10 -12.03
N TRP A 282 -12.07 1.57 -11.50
CA TRP A 282 -11.80 0.13 -11.46
C TRP A 282 -12.88 -0.65 -10.70
N ILE A 283 -13.39 -0.07 -9.62
CA ILE A 283 -14.46 -0.67 -8.80
C ILE A 283 -15.69 -0.95 -9.66
N THR A 284 -16.16 0.03 -10.43
CA THR A 284 -17.38 -0.10 -11.23
C THR A 284 -17.15 -0.79 -12.56
N LYS A 285 -15.95 -0.65 -13.13
CA LYS A 285 -15.58 -1.24 -14.43
C LYS A 285 -15.41 -2.76 -14.33
N PHE A 286 -14.81 -3.26 -13.25
CA PHE A 286 -14.44 -4.66 -13.10
C PHE A 286 -15.12 -5.36 -11.93
N ASP A 287 -15.94 -4.66 -11.14
CA ASP A 287 -16.66 -5.19 -9.98
C ASP A 287 -15.75 -5.84 -8.91
N ILE A 288 -14.53 -5.33 -8.77
CA ILE A 288 -13.57 -5.79 -7.75
C ILE A 288 -14.03 -5.42 -6.32
N ASP A 289 -13.49 -6.11 -5.32
CA ASP A 289 -14.01 -6.08 -3.95
C ASP A 289 -13.09 -5.39 -2.95
N GLY A 290 -11.84 -5.09 -3.31
CA GLY A 290 -10.92 -4.42 -2.41
C GLY A 290 -9.61 -4.01 -3.06
N TYR A 291 -8.80 -3.29 -2.29
CA TYR A 291 -7.46 -2.87 -2.68
C TYR A 291 -6.40 -3.26 -1.66
N ARG A 292 -5.28 -3.79 -2.16
CA ARG A 292 -3.99 -3.66 -1.47
C ARG A 292 -3.28 -2.47 -2.09
N VAL A 293 -2.78 -1.55 -1.27
CA VAL A 293 -2.11 -0.33 -1.75
C VAL A 293 -0.61 -0.51 -1.61
N ASP A 294 0.06 -0.53 -2.76
CA ASP A 294 1.50 -0.62 -2.86
C ASP A 294 2.20 0.59 -2.26
N THR A 295 3.36 0.33 -1.65
CA THR A 295 4.31 1.37 -1.20
C THR A 295 3.66 2.52 -0.41
N ALA A 296 2.65 2.22 0.42
CA ALA A 296 1.86 3.25 1.08
C ALA A 296 2.69 4.20 1.97
N LYS A 297 3.82 3.71 2.50
CA LYS A 297 4.82 4.48 3.25
C LYS A 297 5.45 5.64 2.46
N HIS A 298 5.44 5.56 1.13
CA HIS A 298 6.16 6.46 0.23
C HIS A 298 5.26 7.57 -0.34
N VAL A 299 4.02 7.67 0.11
CA VAL A 299 3.07 8.69 -0.34
C VAL A 299 2.67 9.59 0.82
N ASN A 300 2.52 10.88 0.55
CA ASN A 300 2.23 11.87 1.59
C ASN A 300 0.84 11.65 2.26
N PRO A 301 0.69 11.92 3.57
CA PRO A 301 -0.55 11.68 4.31
C PRO A 301 -1.81 12.36 3.76
N GLU A 302 -1.68 13.55 3.17
CA GLU A 302 -2.80 14.33 2.65
C GLU A 302 -3.44 13.67 1.43
N PHE A 303 -2.65 12.93 0.63
CA PHE A 303 -3.17 12.14 -0.47
C PHE A 303 -4.18 11.10 0.07
N TRP A 304 -3.83 10.36 1.11
CA TRP A 304 -4.70 9.33 1.70
C TRP A 304 -6.00 9.89 2.25
N LYS A 305 -5.91 11.03 2.95
CA LYS A 305 -7.08 11.75 3.49
C LYS A 305 -8.05 12.20 2.40
N ALA A 306 -7.58 12.43 1.16
CA ALA A 306 -8.42 12.78 0.02
C ALA A 306 -8.90 11.55 -0.79
N PHE A 307 -8.02 10.57 -0.98
CA PHE A 307 -8.22 9.39 -1.82
C PHE A 307 -9.18 8.38 -1.16
N LEU A 308 -8.88 7.94 0.06
CA LEU A 308 -9.56 6.82 0.71
C LEU A 308 -11.07 7.07 0.90
N PRO A 309 -11.55 8.24 1.38
CA PRO A 309 -12.97 8.46 1.56
C PRO A 309 -13.77 8.40 0.25
N LYS A 310 -13.18 8.88 -0.86
CA LYS A 310 -13.81 8.87 -2.18
C LYS A 310 -13.90 7.47 -2.76
N VAL A 311 -12.81 6.69 -2.67
CA VAL A 311 -12.79 5.29 -3.11
C VAL A 311 -13.81 4.46 -2.34
N LEU A 312 -13.84 4.58 -1.01
CA LEU A 312 -14.82 3.89 -0.16
C LEU A 312 -16.27 4.33 -0.46
N ALA A 313 -16.49 5.62 -0.73
CA ALA A 313 -17.80 6.11 -1.15
C ALA A 313 -18.24 5.52 -2.50
N THR A 314 -17.32 5.42 -3.47
CA THR A 314 -17.59 4.76 -4.76
C THR A 314 -17.92 3.27 -4.57
N ALA A 315 -17.15 2.55 -3.75
CA ALA A 315 -17.44 1.14 -3.43
C ALA A 315 -18.83 0.97 -2.81
N LYS A 316 -19.18 1.82 -1.84
CA LYS A 316 -20.50 1.81 -1.21
C LYS A 316 -21.61 2.11 -2.23
N ALA A 317 -21.41 3.08 -3.12
CA ALA A 317 -22.37 3.42 -4.18
C ALA A 317 -22.52 2.30 -5.21
N ALA A 318 -21.46 1.52 -5.46
CA ALA A 318 -21.49 0.31 -6.27
C ALA A 318 -22.12 -0.90 -5.56
N GLY A 319 -22.64 -0.74 -4.33
CA GLY A 319 -23.32 -1.80 -3.60
C GLY A 319 -22.39 -2.73 -2.80
N LYS A 320 -21.09 -2.44 -2.72
CA LYS A 320 -20.15 -3.22 -1.91
C LYS A 320 -20.43 -2.98 -0.42
N LYS A 321 -20.83 -4.04 0.30
CA LYS A 321 -21.11 -3.98 1.74
C LYS A 321 -19.85 -3.76 2.57
N ASN A 322 -18.78 -4.46 2.18
CA ASN A 322 -17.46 -4.41 2.78
C ASN A 322 -16.45 -4.28 1.64
N PHE A 323 -15.64 -3.22 1.63
CA PHE A 323 -14.59 -3.00 0.63
C PHE A 323 -13.25 -2.84 1.37
N PRO A 324 -12.49 -3.92 1.59
CA PRO A 324 -11.19 -3.84 2.27
C PRO A 324 -10.19 -2.99 1.49
N ILE A 325 -9.52 -2.09 2.21
CA ILE A 325 -8.34 -1.38 1.72
C ILE A 325 -7.25 -1.55 2.76
N PHE A 326 -6.09 -2.07 2.37
CA PHE A 326 -4.92 -2.18 3.24
C PHE A 326 -3.65 -1.73 2.56
N GLY A 327 -2.89 -0.86 3.22
CA GLY A 327 -1.62 -0.36 2.72
C GLY A 327 -0.43 -1.24 3.09
N GLU A 328 0.55 -1.33 2.20
CA GLU A 328 1.89 -1.81 2.55
C GLU A 328 2.71 -0.68 3.16
N VAL A 329 2.97 -0.80 4.46
CA VAL A 329 3.91 0.05 5.19
C VAL A 329 4.97 -0.88 5.75
N ALA A 330 6.02 -1.14 4.97
CA ALA A 330 7.09 -2.09 5.31
C ALA A 330 7.96 -1.57 6.47
N ASP A 331 7.42 -1.64 7.68
CA ASP A 331 8.03 -1.21 8.92
C ASP A 331 7.49 -2.01 10.10
N SER A 332 8.36 -2.36 11.06
CA SER A 332 7.98 -3.13 12.24
C SER A 332 7.78 -2.28 13.49
N ASP A 333 7.94 -0.95 13.38
CA ASP A 333 7.61 -0.01 14.45
C ASP A 333 6.08 0.14 14.59
N ILE A 334 5.54 -0.30 15.73
CA ILE A 334 4.09 -0.35 15.98
C ILE A 334 3.47 1.05 16.01
N PRO A 335 4.01 2.05 16.77
CA PRO A 335 3.44 3.40 16.76
C PRO A 335 3.43 4.04 15.37
N PHE A 336 4.50 3.86 14.58
CA PHE A 336 4.55 4.36 13.22
C PHE A 336 3.48 3.70 12.34
N LEU A 337 3.34 2.38 12.40
CA LEU A 337 2.33 1.64 11.64
C LEU A 337 0.90 2.03 12.05
N ALA A 338 0.65 2.20 13.35
CA ALA A 338 -0.62 2.64 13.89
C ALA A 338 -1.04 4.03 13.37
N SER A 339 -0.08 4.96 13.17
CA SER A 339 -0.37 6.30 12.65
C SER A 339 -1.02 6.29 11.25
N PHE A 340 -0.77 5.28 10.42
CA PHE A 340 -1.46 5.15 9.12
C PHE A 340 -2.97 4.91 9.28
N VAL A 341 -3.36 4.15 10.31
CA VAL A 341 -4.77 3.88 10.60
C VAL A 341 -5.41 5.07 11.31
N THR A 342 -4.78 5.54 12.40
CA THR A 342 -5.38 6.53 13.30
C THR A 342 -5.33 7.95 12.73
N GLU A 343 -4.23 8.33 12.07
CA GLU A 343 -4.00 9.69 11.57
C GLU A 343 -4.24 9.81 10.05
N GLN A 344 -3.70 8.87 9.26
CA GLN A 344 -3.78 8.90 7.79
C GLN A 344 -5.06 8.25 7.23
N LYS A 345 -5.87 7.65 8.10
CA LYS A 345 -7.23 7.15 7.81
C LYS A 345 -7.28 5.91 6.91
N PHE A 346 -6.19 5.14 6.83
CA PHE A 346 -6.26 3.80 6.25
C PHE A 346 -7.24 2.93 7.04
N PRO A 347 -8.12 2.16 6.37
CA PRO A 347 -8.96 1.19 7.07
C PRO A 347 -8.14 0.07 7.74
N SER A 348 -7.00 -0.28 7.13
CA SER A 348 -6.05 -1.27 7.65
C SER A 348 -4.69 -1.12 6.95
N VAL A 349 -3.67 -1.79 7.47
CA VAL A 349 -2.32 -1.90 6.89
C VAL A 349 -1.81 -3.32 7.10
N LEU A 350 -0.83 -3.76 6.29
CA LEU A 350 -0.18 -5.06 6.50
C LEU A 350 0.58 -5.06 7.84
N ASP A 351 0.37 -6.11 8.63
CA ASP A 351 0.91 -6.23 9.98
C ASP A 351 2.34 -6.79 9.97
N PHE A 352 3.29 -5.95 9.59
CA PHE A 352 4.72 -6.25 9.61
C PHE A 352 5.27 -6.52 11.04
N PRO A 353 4.84 -5.84 12.11
CA PRO A 353 5.18 -6.23 13.48
C PRO A 353 4.78 -7.67 13.78
N PHE A 354 3.55 -8.08 13.47
CA PHE A 354 3.12 -9.48 13.62
C PHE A 354 3.95 -10.42 12.77
N GLN A 355 4.16 -10.12 11.48
CA GLN A 355 4.98 -10.92 10.59
C GLN A 355 6.39 -11.15 11.15
N ALA A 356 7.04 -10.11 11.69
CA ALA A 356 8.37 -10.20 12.26
C ALA A 356 8.39 -11.04 13.54
N LYS A 357 7.46 -10.79 14.47
CA LYS A 357 7.40 -11.49 15.76
C LYS A 357 6.97 -12.95 15.62
N VAL A 358 5.97 -13.25 14.79
CA VAL A 358 5.50 -14.62 14.56
C VAL A 358 6.56 -15.45 13.81
N SER A 359 7.27 -14.85 12.85
CA SER A 359 8.38 -15.52 12.16
C SER A 359 9.50 -15.87 13.13
N ARG A 360 9.84 -14.97 14.05
CA ARG A 360 10.85 -15.22 15.09
C ARG A 360 10.41 -16.31 16.06
N PHE A 361 9.15 -16.29 16.50
CA PHE A 361 8.58 -17.32 17.36
C PHE A 361 8.63 -18.71 16.69
N ALA A 362 8.24 -18.80 15.41
CA ALA A 362 8.19 -20.06 14.68
C ALA A 362 9.57 -20.61 14.27
N LYS A 363 10.53 -19.75 13.91
CA LYS A 363 11.82 -20.17 13.31
C LYS A 363 13.03 -20.09 14.26
N ALA A 364 13.02 -19.20 15.25
CA ALA A 364 14.27 -18.69 15.83
C ALA A 364 14.31 -18.67 17.38
N GLY A 365 13.49 -19.48 18.05
CA GLY A 365 13.49 -19.55 19.52
C GLY A 365 12.99 -18.27 20.21
N GLY A 366 12.24 -17.42 19.50
CA GLY A 366 11.53 -16.29 20.10
C GLY A 366 10.53 -16.78 21.16
N GLY A 367 10.47 -16.09 22.30
CA GLY A 367 9.56 -16.46 23.38
C GLY A 367 8.14 -15.97 23.13
N ALA A 368 7.14 -16.66 23.70
CA ALA A 368 5.75 -16.20 23.67
C ALA A 368 5.57 -14.78 24.24
N ALA A 369 6.50 -14.32 25.08
CA ALA A 369 6.53 -12.95 25.59
C ALA A 369 6.56 -11.88 24.48
N ASP A 370 7.27 -12.13 23.36
CA ASP A 370 7.30 -11.21 22.22
C ASP A 370 5.92 -11.05 21.57
N LEU A 371 5.12 -12.12 21.55
CA LEU A 371 3.75 -12.09 21.06
C LEU A 371 2.81 -11.37 22.04
N VAL A 372 3.03 -11.53 23.35
CA VAL A 372 2.28 -10.79 24.37
C VAL A 372 2.53 -9.28 24.22
N THR A 373 3.79 -8.85 24.05
CA THR A 373 4.10 -7.44 23.81
C THR A 373 3.45 -6.91 22.54
N LEU A 374 3.43 -7.69 21.46
CA LEU A 374 2.74 -7.34 20.22
C LEU A 374 1.24 -7.11 20.47
N PHE A 375 0.52 -8.11 20.98
CA PHE A 375 -0.93 -8.02 21.16
C PHE A 375 -1.35 -6.99 22.22
N ASN A 376 -0.50 -6.71 23.21
CA ASN A 376 -0.76 -5.64 24.18
C ASN A 376 -0.68 -4.23 23.56
N ALA A 377 -0.14 -4.10 22.34
CA ALA A 377 -0.05 -2.84 21.61
C ALA A 377 -1.14 -2.68 20.54
N ASP A 378 -2.07 -3.64 20.42
CA ASP A 378 -3.16 -3.59 19.43
C ASP A 378 -4.10 -2.39 19.65
N ASP A 379 -4.17 -1.87 20.88
CA ASP A 379 -4.96 -0.69 21.23
C ASP A 379 -4.50 0.58 20.50
N LEU A 380 -3.21 0.67 20.15
CA LEU A 380 -2.64 1.77 19.36
C LEU A 380 -3.29 1.90 17.99
N TYR A 381 -3.84 0.83 17.41
CA TYR A 381 -4.53 0.88 16.11
C TYR A 381 -5.98 1.38 16.20
N THR A 382 -6.51 1.57 17.40
CA THR A 382 -7.92 1.93 17.62
C THR A 382 -8.12 3.25 18.39
N THR A 383 -7.03 3.89 18.82
CA THR A 383 -7.06 5.07 19.70
C THR A 383 -6.61 6.36 19.03
#